data_AF-A0A069EXG9-F1
#
_entry.id   AF-A0A069EXG9-F1
#
_cell.length_a   1.000
_cell.length_b   1.000
_cell.length_c   1.000
_cell.angle_alpha   90.00
_cell.angle_beta   90.00
_cell.angle_gamma   90.00
#
_symmetry.space_group_name_H-M   'P 1'
#
loop_
_entity.id
_entity.type
_entity.pdbx_description
1 polymer ?
#
loop_
_entity_poly.entity_id
_entity_poly.type
_entity_poly.pdbx_seq_one_letter_code
_entity_poly.pdbx_strand_id
1 'polypeptide(L)' 'MNALDPGPTDSGWIDDTLHDHLVPFFPHGRVGTPEDTARFVAFLMGPDGAWVNGQHLHVDGGFAGR' A
#
# COMPACT_ATOMS: atom_id res chain seq x y z
N MET A 1 -14.82 11.55 0.84
CA MET A 1 -13.56 11.37 0.10
C MET A 1 -12.48 10.95 1.10
N ASN A 2 -11.78 9.86 0.78
CA ASN A 2 -10.56 9.44 1.47
C ASN A 2 -9.41 9.48 0.44
N ALA A 3 -8.18 9.57 0.93
CA ALA A 3 -6.97 9.44 0.13
C ALA A 3 -6.18 8.22 0.63
N LEU A 4 -5.66 7.42 -0.30
CA LEU A 4 -4.79 6.29 0.00
C LEU A 4 -3.41 6.61 -0.56
N ASP A 5 -2.39 6.39 0.26
CA ASP A 5 -0.99 6.50 -0.09
C ASP A 5 -0.37 5.10 -0.13
N PRO A 6 -0.33 4.47 -1.31
CA PRO A 6 0.44 3.25 -1.49
C PRO A 6 1.94 3.58 -1.44
N GLY A 7 2.67 2.86 -0.60
CA GLY A 7 4.14 2.85 -0.66
C GLY A 7 4.66 2.22 -1.96
N PRO A 8 5.98 1.99 -2.07
CA PRO A 8 6.55 1.33 -3.24
C PRO A 8 5.81 0.02 -3.53
N THR A 9 5.16 0.00 -4.69
CA THR A 9 4.25 -1.05 -5.13
C THR A 9 4.67 -1.46 -6.53
N ASP A 10 4.93 -2.75 -6.72
CA ASP A 10 5.32 -3.27 -8.02
C ASP A 10 4.09 -3.52 -8.89
N SER A 11 3.78 -2.56 -9.77
CA SER A 11 2.78 -2.72 -10.82
C SER A 11 3.37 -3.14 -12.17
N GLY A 12 4.61 -3.66 -12.17
CA GLY A 12 5.35 -4.09 -13.36
C GLY A 12 6.45 -3.12 -13.82
N TRP A 13 6.80 -2.13 -12.99
CA TRP A 13 7.84 -1.13 -13.31
C TRP A 13 9.11 -1.27 -12.46
N ILE A 14 9.06 -2.05 -11.38
CA ILE A 14 10.21 -2.24 -10.48
C ILE A 14 11.07 -3.36 -11.05
N ASP A 15 12.33 -3.05 -11.37
CA ASP A 15 13.30 -4.07 -11.76
C ASP A 15 13.89 -4.79 -10.53
N ASP A 16 14.58 -5.92 -10.76
CA ASP A 16 15.17 -6.73 -9.69
C ASP A 16 16.14 -5.95 -8.79
N THR A 17 16.90 -5.02 -9.37
CA THR A 17 17.88 -4.23 -8.62
C THR A 17 17.19 -3.27 -7.65
N LEU A 18 16.16 -2.57 -8.13
CA LEU A 18 15.35 -1.69 -7.29
C LEU A 18 14.53 -2.50 -6.28
N HIS A 19 13.99 -3.65 -6.67
CA HIS A 19 13.27 -4.54 -5.77
C HIS A 19 14.14 -4.94 -4.57
N ASP A 20 15.34 -5.48 -4.83
CA ASP A 20 16.27 -5.93 -3.78
C ASP A 20 16.74 -4.77 -2.88
N HIS A 21 16.87 -3.56 -3.45
CA HIS A 21 17.16 -2.36 -2.68
C HIS A 21 15.98 -1.94 -1.77
N LEU A 22 14.73 -2.14 -2.21
CA LEU A 22 13.53 -1.74 -1.48
C LEU A 22 13.13 -2.72 -0.37
N VAL A 23 13.28 -4.02 -0.57
CA VAL A 23 12.87 -5.07 0.38
C VAL A 23 13.29 -4.81 1.84
N PRO A 24 14.54 -4.41 2.15
CA PRO A 24 14.98 -4.14 3.53
C PRO A 24 14.26 -2.99 4.23
N PHE A 25 13.53 -2.14 3.50
CA PHE A 25 12.74 -1.05 4.06
C PHE A 25 11.35 -1.48 4.52
N PHE A 26 10.89 -2.68 4.12
CA PHE A 26 9.61 -3.21 4.55
C PHE A 26 9.78 -4.14 5.75
N PRO A 27 9.07 -3.92 6.88
CA PRO A 27 9.10 -4.81 8.04
C PRO A 27 8.74 -6.28 7.71
N HIS A 28 7.92 -6.48 6.67
CA HIS A 28 7.47 -7.79 6.22
C HIS A 28 8.36 -8.41 5.13
N GLY A 29 9.46 -7.74 4.76
CA GLY A 29 10.46 -8.27 3.82
C GLY A 29 9.94 -8.45 2.39
N ARG A 30 8.98 -7.65 1.95
CA ARG A 30 8.45 -7.67 0.57
C ARG A 30 8.01 -6.29 0.11
N VAL A 31 8.13 -6.02 -1.18
CA VAL A 31 7.51 -4.87 -1.84
C VAL A 31 5.99 -5.07 -1.92
N GLY A 32 5.24 -3.97 -1.98
CA GLY A 32 3.79 -4.00 -2.17
C GLY A 32 3.41 -4.54 -3.54
N THR A 33 2.20 -5.11 -3.63
CA THR A 33 1.54 -5.50 -4.89
C THR A 33 0.28 -4.64 -5.10
N PRO A 34 -0.20 -4.45 -6.34
CA PRO A 34 -1.43 -3.68 -6.59
C PRO A 34 -2.62 -4.22 -5.79
N GLU A 35 -2.68 -5.54 -5.58
CA GLU A 35 -3.71 -6.20 -4.79
C GLU A 35 -3.71 -5.78 -3.31
N ASP A 36 -2.57 -5.37 -2.74
CA ASP A 36 -2.51 -4.91 -1.35
C ASP A 36 -3.34 -3.63 -1.13
N THR A 37 -3.15 -2.63 -2.00
CA THR A 37 -3.95 -1.40 -1.94
C THR A 37 -5.38 -1.62 -2.43
N ALA A 38 -5.57 -2.41 -3.49
CA ALA A 38 -6.89 -2.68 -4.05
C ALA A 38 -7.84 -3.35 -3.05
N ARG A 39 -7.33 -4.27 -2.22
CA ARG A 39 -8.12 -4.89 -1.13
C ARG A 39 -8.64 -3.87 -0.13
N PHE A 40 -7.84 -2.86 0.21
CA PHE A 40 -8.27 -1.80 1.12
C PHE A 40 -9.25 -0.82 0.47
N VAL A 41 -9.07 -0.52 -0.82
CA VAL A 41 -10.10 0.20 -1.60
C VAL A 41 -11.43 -0.55 -1.57
N ALA A 42 -11.41 -1.87 -1.82
CA ALA A 42 -12.61 -2.69 -1.78
C ALA A 42 -13.29 -2.68 -0.40
N PHE A 43 -12.51 -2.71 0.69
CA PHE A 43 -13.02 -2.53 2.05
C PHE A 43 -13.74 -1.19 2.23
N LEU A 44 -13.09 -0.08 1.83
CA LEU A 44 -13.67 1.27 1.96
C LEU A 44 -14.92 1.46 1.09
N MET A 45 -15.03 0.72 -0.01
CA MET A 45 -16.22 0.72 -0.88
C MET A 45 -17.31 -0.25 -0.42
N GLY A 46 -17.00 -1.11 0.56
CA GLY A 46 -17.95 -2.00 1.20
C GLY A 46 -18.78 -1.33 2.30
N PRO A 47 -19.75 -2.05 2.88
CA PRO A 47 -20.60 -1.53 3.95
C PRO A 47 -19.79 -1.11 5.19
N ASP A 48 -18.69 -1.79 5.46
CA ASP A 48 -17.82 -1.52 6.61
C ASP A 48 -17.07 -0.18 6.48
N GLY A 49 -16.89 0.31 5.26
CA GLY A 49 -16.27 1.61 4.97
C GLY A 49 -17.23 2.81 5.04
N ALA A 50 -18.54 2.58 5.21
CA ALA A 50 -19.56 3.61 4.96
C ALA A 50 -19.47 4.85 5.86
N TRP A 51 -18.83 4.74 7.03
CA TRP A 51 -18.64 5.85 7.97
C TRP A 51 -17.20 6.40 8.00
N VAL A 52 -16.30 5.87 7.16
CA VAL A 52 -14.90 6.32 7.07
C VAL A 52 -14.80 7.44 6.04
N ASN A 53 -14.50 8.65 6.48
CA ASN A 53 -14.41 9.81 5.60
C ASN A 53 -13.32 10.80 6.04
N GLY A 54 -12.72 11.51 5.08
CA GLY A 54 -11.70 12.53 5.34
C GLY A 54 -10.34 11.98 5.76
N GLN A 55 -10.08 10.70 5.54
CA GLN A 55 -8.85 10.05 5.98
C GLN A 55 -7.76 10.09 4.90
N HIS A 56 -6.51 10.23 5.34
CA HIS A 56 -5.31 9.94 4.55
C HIS A 56 -4.67 8.68 5.13
N LEU A 57 -4.69 7.60 4.36
CA LEU A 57 -4.36 6.26 4.85
C LEU A 57 -3.14 5.74 4.10
N HIS A 58 -2.07 5.44 4.83
CA HIS A 58 -0.91 4.75 4.28
C HIS A 58 -1.24 3.26 4.13
N VAL A 59 -1.13 2.76 2.91
CA VAL A 59 -1.29 1.34 2.57
C VAL A 59 0.02 0.85 1.97
N ASP A 60 1.07 0.97 2.77
CA ASP A 60 2.47 0.95 2.33
C ASP A 60 3.29 -0.20 2.96
N GLY A 61 2.64 -1.13 3.63
CA GLY A 61 3.31 -2.26 4.30
C GLY A 61 4.24 -1.84 5.45
N GLY A 62 4.14 -0.60 5.95
CA GLY A 62 5.00 -0.04 6.98
C GLY A 62 6.25 0.70 6.45
N PHE A 63 6.30 0.98 5.14
CA PHE A 63 7.45 1.63 4.50
C PHE A 63 7.75 3.04 5.07
N ALA A 64 6.73 3.88 5.25
CA ALA A 64 6.89 5.24 5.77
C ALA A 64 7.04 5.31 7.30
N GLY A 65 6.74 4.20 8.00
CA GLY A 65 6.82 4.11 9.47
C GLY A 65 8.23 3.84 10.02
N ARG A 66 9.23 3.83 9.13
CA ARG A 66 10.66 3.63 9.42
C ARG A 66 11.42 4.95 9.37
#